data_AF-A0A3P6CEV0-F1
#
_entry.id   AF-A0A3P6CEV0-F1
#
_cell.length_a   1.000
_cell.length_b   1.000
_cell.length_c   1.000
_cell.angle_alpha   90.00
_cell.angle_beta   90.00
_cell.angle_gamma   90.00
#
_symmetry.space_group_name_H-M   'P 1'
#
loop_
_entity.id
_entity.type
_entity.pdbx_description
1 polymer ?
#
loop_
_entity_poly.entity_id
_entity_poly.type
_entity_poly.pdbx_seq_one_letter_code
_entity_poly.pdbx_strand_id
1 'polypeptide(L)'
;MAESTIKLTIKFGGRSIPLSVSPDATTKDVKSLLQPITNVLPRGQKLIFKGKVLVETSTLKQSLVGDGAKIMLMASQGLHQGEGPVLKEASTRPISRTVVDQNKPGLVVDKNRADRWKATGVIALAQANLKEIPEEVWECGSAARVLDIRENFIREVPARISSFTSIHKLFLQGNGLSDESIQWEGIASLKRLMLLSISHNKRVFYALNAR
;
A
#
# COMPACT_ATOMS: atom_id res chain seq x y z
N MET A 1 -36.59 -20.76 5.16
CA MET A 1 -35.89 -21.59 4.16
C MET A 1 -34.45 -21.69 4.63
N ALA A 2 -33.92 -22.90 4.83
CA ALA A 2 -32.62 -23.08 5.48
C ALA A 2 -31.50 -22.48 4.61
N GLU A 3 -30.80 -21.48 5.15
CA GLU A 3 -29.57 -20.94 4.56
C GLU A 3 -28.49 -22.02 4.65
N SER A 4 -28.46 -22.93 3.67
CA SER A 4 -27.44 -23.96 3.56
C SER A 4 -26.10 -23.28 3.34
N THR A 5 -25.34 -23.06 4.40
CA THR A 5 -24.04 -22.39 4.34
C THR A 5 -22.95 -23.44 4.12
N ILE A 6 -22.03 -23.18 3.20
CA ILE A 6 -20.88 -24.04 2.91
C ILE A 6 -19.64 -23.47 3.61
N LYS A 7 -18.87 -24.33 4.27
CA LYS A 7 -17.57 -23.99 4.86
C LYS A 7 -16.46 -24.22 3.85
N LEU A 8 -15.69 -23.17 3.56
CA LEU A 8 -14.58 -23.16 2.64
C LEU A 8 -13.28 -22.93 3.40
N THR A 9 -12.19 -23.50 2.92
CA THR A 9 -10.84 -23.23 3.40
C THR A 9 -10.02 -22.56 2.30
N ILE A 10 -9.72 -21.28 2.45
CA ILE A 10 -8.93 -20.52 1.48
C ILE A 10 -7.46 -20.55 1.87
N LYS A 11 -6.62 -21.16 1.04
CA LYS A 11 -5.16 -21.13 1.22
C LYS A 11 -4.56 -19.90 0.54
N PHE A 12 -3.91 -19.05 1.32
CA PHE A 12 -3.27 -17.82 0.84
C PHE A 12 -1.97 -17.58 1.59
N GLY A 13 -0.83 -17.39 0.92
CA GLY A 13 0.44 -17.03 1.59
C GLY A 13 0.85 -17.97 2.73
N GLY A 14 0.68 -19.29 2.58
CA GLY A 14 1.00 -20.27 3.62
C GLY A 14 -0.06 -20.46 4.72
N ARG A 15 -0.97 -19.50 4.92
CA ARG A 15 -2.08 -19.59 5.89
C ARG A 15 -3.37 -20.16 5.27
N SER A 16 -4.22 -20.74 6.13
CA SER A 16 -5.54 -21.25 5.76
C SER A 16 -6.62 -20.40 6.44
N ILE A 17 -7.46 -19.76 5.65
CA ILE A 17 -8.53 -18.85 6.09
C ILE A 17 -9.86 -19.61 5.97
N PRO A 18 -10.55 -19.93 7.08
CA PRO A 18 -11.88 -20.50 7.03
C PRO A 18 -12.87 -19.41 6.60
N LEU A 19 -13.76 -19.74 5.67
CA LEU A 19 -14.77 -18.82 5.13
C LEU A 19 -16.10 -19.58 5.00
N SER A 20 -17.18 -19.06 5.59
CA SER A 20 -18.51 -19.66 5.44
C SER A 20 -19.33 -18.82 4.47
N VAL A 21 -19.81 -19.41 3.38
CA VAL A 21 -20.53 -18.70 2.30
C VAL A 21 -21.71 -19.52 1.80
N SER A 22 -22.74 -18.85 1.30
CA SER A 22 -23.83 -19.51 0.58
C SER A 22 -23.33 -20.19 -0.70
N PRO A 23 -23.85 -21.37 -1.07
CA PRO A 23 -23.47 -22.11 -2.27
C PRO A 23 -23.87 -21.40 -3.57
N ASP A 24 -24.85 -20.49 -3.48
CA ASP A 24 -25.31 -19.67 -4.60
C ASP A 24 -24.50 -18.38 -4.75
N ALA A 25 -23.59 -18.09 -3.81
CA ALA A 25 -22.71 -16.93 -3.91
C ALA A 25 -21.77 -17.05 -5.12
N THR A 26 -21.49 -15.90 -5.72
CA THR A 26 -20.58 -15.81 -6.85
C THR A 26 -19.14 -15.71 -6.39
N THR A 27 -18.20 -16.02 -7.29
CA THR A 27 -16.77 -15.82 -7.02
C THR A 27 -16.45 -14.35 -6.69
N LYS A 28 -17.21 -13.39 -7.22
CA LYS A 28 -17.07 -11.95 -6.92
C LYS A 28 -17.36 -11.62 -5.45
N ASP A 29 -18.39 -12.24 -4.88
CA ASP A 29 -18.77 -12.05 -3.48
C ASP A 29 -17.71 -12.63 -2.56
N VAL A 30 -17.20 -13.82 -2.89
CA VAL A 30 -16.09 -14.47 -2.18
C VAL A 30 -14.82 -13.60 -2.22
N LYS A 31 -14.47 -13.01 -3.37
CA LYS A 31 -13.33 -12.10 -3.47
C LYS A 31 -13.48 -10.85 -2.61
N SER A 32 -14.69 -10.31 -2.56
CA SER A 32 -15.00 -9.11 -1.76
C SER A 32 -14.89 -9.42 -0.26
N LEU A 33 -15.34 -10.60 0.18
CA LEU A 33 -15.17 -11.08 1.56
C LEU A 33 -13.70 -11.34 1.92
N LEU A 34 -12.90 -11.80 0.96
CA LEU A 34 -11.48 -12.06 1.15
C LEU A 34 -10.63 -10.80 1.13
N GLN A 35 -11.08 -9.70 0.52
CA GLN A 35 -10.33 -8.45 0.45
C GLN A 35 -9.87 -7.94 1.82
N PRO A 36 -10.76 -7.72 2.82
CA PRO A 36 -10.32 -7.23 4.13
C PRO A 36 -9.44 -8.24 4.88
N ILE A 37 -9.55 -9.54 4.61
CA ILE A 37 -8.81 -10.59 5.31
C ILE A 37 -7.40 -10.77 4.71
N THR A 38 -7.31 -10.72 3.39
CA THR A 38 -6.07 -11.00 2.64
C THR A 38 -5.29 -9.75 2.32
N ASN A 39 -5.91 -8.57 2.44
CA ASN A 39 -5.40 -7.27 1.98
C ASN A 39 -5.05 -7.27 0.48
N VAL A 40 -5.69 -8.15 -0.30
CA VAL A 40 -5.55 -8.22 -1.76
C VAL A 40 -6.81 -7.63 -2.38
N LEU A 41 -6.65 -6.65 -3.27
CA LEU A 41 -7.79 -6.13 -4.03
C LEU A 41 -8.44 -7.22 -4.88
N PRO A 42 -9.78 -7.25 -5.05
CA PRO A 42 -10.49 -8.28 -5.82
C PRO A 42 -9.92 -8.50 -7.24
N ARG A 43 -9.43 -7.43 -7.88
CA ARG A 43 -8.75 -7.48 -9.20
C ARG A 43 -7.47 -8.32 -9.19
N GLY A 44 -6.76 -8.32 -8.08
CA GLY A 44 -5.53 -9.10 -7.89
C GLY A 44 -5.77 -10.52 -7.39
N GLN A 45 -6.98 -10.85 -6.96
CA GLN A 45 -7.33 -12.15 -6.40
C GLN A 45 -7.66 -13.17 -7.51
N LYS A 46 -6.83 -14.21 -7.61
CA LYS A 46 -7.06 -15.39 -8.46
C LYS A 46 -7.39 -16.59 -7.57
N LEU A 47 -8.67 -16.97 -7.56
CA LEU A 47 -9.13 -18.16 -6.84
C LEU A 47 -8.98 -19.38 -7.74
N ILE A 48 -8.35 -20.43 -7.21
CA ILE A 48 -8.02 -21.65 -7.93
C ILE A 48 -8.58 -22.83 -7.14
N PHE A 49 -9.45 -23.61 -7.76
CA PHE A 49 -10.03 -24.81 -7.17
C PHE A 49 -9.79 -25.99 -8.10
N LYS A 50 -9.20 -27.07 -7.57
CA LYS A 50 -8.82 -28.28 -8.34
C LYS A 50 -8.06 -27.98 -9.64
N GLY A 51 -7.13 -27.02 -9.61
CA GLY A 51 -6.32 -26.63 -10.77
C GLY A 51 -7.03 -25.72 -11.79
N LYS A 52 -8.30 -25.36 -11.58
CA LYS A 52 -9.04 -24.41 -12.42
C LYS A 52 -9.15 -23.05 -11.74
N VAL A 53 -8.84 -21.99 -12.49
CA VAL A 53 -9.06 -20.61 -12.03
C VAL A 53 -10.56 -20.31 -12.11
N LEU A 54 -11.14 -19.87 -11.00
CA LEU A 54 -12.55 -19.52 -10.91
C LEU A 54 -12.81 -18.16 -11.53
N VAL A 55 -13.84 -18.07 -12.37
CA VAL A 55 -14.26 -16.86 -13.08
C VAL A 55 -15.27 -16.10 -12.23
N GLU A 56 -15.28 -14.76 -12.31
CA GLU A 56 -16.09 -13.89 -11.46
C GLU A 56 -17.61 -14.10 -11.60
N THR A 57 -18.05 -14.58 -12.76
CA THR A 57 -19.46 -14.85 -13.08
C THR A 57 -19.93 -16.25 -12.70
N SER A 58 -19.02 -17.15 -12.31
CA SER A 58 -19.37 -18.51 -11.92
C SER A 58 -19.85 -18.57 -10.47
N THR A 59 -20.89 -19.35 -10.22
CA THR A 59 -21.33 -19.66 -8.85
C THR A 59 -20.47 -20.77 -8.25
N LEU A 60 -20.41 -20.82 -6.91
CA LEU A 60 -19.67 -21.87 -6.20
C LEU A 60 -20.21 -23.28 -6.51
N LYS A 61 -21.53 -23.42 -6.68
CA LYS A 61 -22.17 -24.66 -7.19
C LYS A 61 -21.66 -25.07 -8.57
N GLN A 62 -21.61 -24.15 -9.54
CA GLN A 62 -21.10 -24.42 -10.89
C GLN A 62 -19.61 -24.79 -10.90
N SER A 63 -18.87 -24.28 -9.91
CA SER A 63 -17.44 -24.55 -9.72
C SER A 63 -17.17 -25.85 -8.97
N LEU A 64 -18.20 -26.65 -8.65
CA LEU A 64 -18.14 -27.89 -7.86
C LEU A 64 -17.49 -27.73 -6.49
N VAL A 65 -17.62 -26.53 -5.90
CA VAL A 65 -17.08 -26.21 -4.58
C VAL A 65 -18.10 -26.67 -3.53
N GLY A 66 -17.82 -27.81 -2.89
CA GLY A 66 -18.64 -28.39 -1.83
C GLY A 66 -18.23 -27.96 -0.41
N ASP A 67 -18.93 -28.49 0.60
CA ASP A 67 -18.61 -28.27 2.01
C ASP A 67 -17.25 -28.87 2.38
N GLY A 68 -16.41 -28.07 3.04
CA GLY A 68 -15.01 -28.37 3.32
C GLY A 68 -14.05 -28.14 2.14
N ALA A 69 -14.50 -27.53 1.04
CA ALA A 69 -13.65 -27.32 -0.13
C ALA A 69 -12.46 -26.40 0.15
N LYS A 70 -11.32 -26.77 -0.42
CA LYS A 70 -10.05 -26.07 -0.29
C LYS A 70 -9.73 -25.30 -1.57
N ILE A 71 -9.76 -23.98 -1.49
CA ILE A 71 -9.50 -23.08 -2.62
C ILE A 71 -8.14 -22.43 -2.40
N MET A 72 -7.30 -22.38 -3.42
CA MET A 72 -6.05 -21.63 -3.38
C MET A 72 -6.30 -20.22 -3.89
N LEU A 73 -5.93 -19.22 -3.10
CA LEU A 73 -5.88 -17.85 -3.55
C LEU A 73 -4.45 -17.51 -3.95
N MET A 74 -4.27 -17.10 -5.21
CA MET A 74 -3.07 -16.44 -5.67
C MET A 74 -3.35 -14.95 -5.80
N ALA A 75 -2.44 -14.13 -5.31
CA ALA A 75 -2.44 -12.73 -5.67
C ALA A 75 -1.44 -12.49 -6.81
N SER A 76 -1.80 -11.65 -7.76
CA SER A 76 -0.91 -11.26 -8.88
C SER A 76 0.21 -10.33 -8.39
N GLN A 77 1.45 -10.62 -8.78
CA GLN A 77 2.65 -9.81 -8.47
C GLN A 77 2.40 -8.33 -8.72
N GLY A 78 2.59 -7.52 -7.66
CA GLY A 78 2.35 -6.07 -7.64
C GLY A 78 1.08 -5.64 -6.92
N LEU A 79 0.21 -6.56 -6.49
CA LEU A 79 -1.05 -6.26 -5.78
C LEU A 79 -1.15 -6.88 -4.38
N HIS A 80 -0.08 -7.52 -3.91
CA HIS A 80 0.13 -7.89 -2.52
C HIS A 80 1.02 -6.85 -1.86
N GLN A 81 0.53 -6.18 -0.81
CA GLN A 81 1.43 -5.61 0.18
C GLN A 81 2.00 -6.77 1.01
N GLY A 82 3.09 -7.37 0.48
CA GLY A 82 4.02 -8.23 1.21
C GLY A 82 3.50 -9.64 1.56
N GLU A 83 4.15 -10.66 0.99
CA GLU A 83 4.98 -11.56 1.79
C GLU A 83 6.04 -12.18 0.86
N GLY A 84 7.30 -12.07 1.28
CA GLY A 84 8.42 -12.82 0.70
C GLY A 84 8.39 -14.29 1.13
N PRO A 85 9.37 -15.09 0.70
CA PRO A 85 9.28 -16.55 0.71
C PRO A 85 9.22 -17.15 2.12
N VAL A 86 8.38 -18.18 2.23
CA VAL A 86 8.17 -19.02 3.42
C VAL A 86 9.51 -19.51 3.98
N LEU A 87 9.92 -18.98 5.13
CA LEU A 87 10.87 -19.64 6.01
C LEU A 87 10.07 -20.24 7.18
N LYS A 88 10.22 -21.56 7.29
CA LYS A 88 9.59 -22.47 8.26
C LYS A 88 9.38 -21.83 9.63
N GLU A 89 8.15 -21.92 10.12
CA GLU A 89 7.76 -21.60 11.50
C GLU A 89 8.61 -22.40 12.50
N ALA A 90 9.24 -21.70 13.42
CA ALA A 90 9.59 -22.20 14.74
C ALA A 90 8.51 -21.75 15.75
N SER A 91 8.22 -22.65 16.68
CA SER A 91 7.05 -22.70 17.56
C SER A 91 6.81 -21.48 18.47
N THR A 92 5.54 -21.03 18.44
CA THR A 92 4.65 -20.51 19.50
C THR A 92 5.18 -19.60 20.63
N ARG A 93 4.46 -18.47 20.83
CA ARG A 93 3.72 -18.14 22.07
C ARG A 93 2.73 -16.99 21.81
N PRO A 94 1.53 -17.01 22.41
CA PRO A 94 0.49 -16.02 22.15
C PRO A 94 0.80 -14.74 22.93
N ILE A 95 0.85 -13.60 22.27
CA ILE A 95 0.76 -12.29 22.94
C ILE A 95 -0.67 -11.80 22.78
N SER A 96 -1.35 -11.74 23.91
CA SER A 96 -2.68 -11.16 24.07
C SER A 96 -2.78 -9.81 23.38
N ARG A 97 -3.83 -9.66 22.58
CA ARG A 97 -4.29 -8.38 22.06
C ARG A 97 -4.72 -7.50 23.24
N THR A 98 -3.85 -6.61 23.68
CA THR A 98 -4.31 -5.37 24.30
C THR A 98 -4.80 -4.46 23.18
N VAL A 99 -6.09 -4.16 23.25
CA VAL A 99 -6.76 -3.12 22.49
C VAL A 99 -6.05 -1.79 22.80
N VAL A 100 -5.46 -1.15 21.79
CA VAL A 100 -4.98 0.24 21.85
C VAL A 100 -5.58 0.88 20.60
N ASP A 101 -6.80 1.39 20.71
CA ASP A 101 -7.13 2.76 21.13
C ASP A 101 -6.41 3.84 20.31
N GLN A 102 -7.24 4.70 19.73
CA GLN A 102 -6.88 5.75 18.81
C GLN A 102 -6.22 6.89 19.60
N ASN A 103 -4.90 6.86 19.78
CA ASN A 103 -4.08 8.06 19.95
C ASN A 103 -2.57 7.75 20.09
N LYS A 104 -1.76 8.53 19.36
CA LYS A 104 -0.29 8.71 19.40
C LYS A 104 0.63 7.94 18.42
N PRO A 105 1.70 8.63 17.96
CA PRO A 105 2.49 8.31 16.79
C PRO A 105 3.70 7.44 17.15
N GLY A 106 4.11 6.59 16.21
CA GLY A 106 5.30 5.76 16.38
C GLY A 106 5.45 4.83 15.19
N LEU A 107 6.01 5.36 14.10
CA LEU A 107 6.49 4.56 12.98
C LEU A 107 7.51 3.56 13.52
N VAL A 108 7.12 2.28 13.61
CA VAL A 108 8.07 1.21 13.83
C VAL A 108 8.91 1.12 12.55
N VAL A 109 10.14 1.57 12.70
CA VAL A 109 11.15 1.76 11.67
C VAL A 109 11.55 0.41 11.07
N ASP A 110 11.11 0.13 9.84
CA ASP A 110 11.72 -0.91 9.02
C ASP A 110 13.01 -0.36 8.40
N LYS A 111 14.14 -0.47 9.12
CA LYS A 111 15.49 -0.12 8.64
C LYS A 111 15.78 -0.68 7.22
N ASN A 112 15.16 -1.83 6.92
CA ASN A 112 15.23 -2.51 5.62
C ASN A 112 14.71 -1.66 4.43
N ARG A 113 13.86 -0.65 4.66
CA ARG A 113 13.32 0.20 3.58
C ARG A 113 14.31 1.31 3.20
N ALA A 114 14.86 2.02 4.18
CA ALA A 114 15.84 3.07 3.95
C ALA A 114 17.12 2.50 3.29
N ASP A 115 17.56 1.31 3.68
CA ASP A 115 18.73 0.65 3.08
C ASP A 115 18.51 0.35 1.59
N ARG A 116 17.30 -0.09 1.20
CA ARG A 116 16.95 -0.32 -0.21
C ARG A 116 16.92 0.97 -1.01
N TRP A 117 16.45 2.06 -0.43
CA TRP A 117 16.46 3.36 -1.09
C TRP A 117 17.87 3.90 -1.25
N LYS A 118 18.75 3.71 -0.25
CA LYS A 118 20.17 4.05 -0.37
C LYS A 118 20.85 3.22 -1.46
N ALA A 119 20.51 1.94 -1.58
CA ALA A 119 21.07 1.06 -2.60
C ALA A 119 20.57 1.37 -4.03
N THR A 120 19.28 1.62 -4.20
CA THR A 120 18.67 1.86 -5.53
C THR A 120 18.71 3.32 -5.96
N GLY A 121 18.79 4.25 -5.00
CA GLY A 121 18.62 5.68 -5.22
C GLY A 121 17.19 6.09 -5.59
N VAL A 122 16.20 5.20 -5.45
CA VAL A 122 14.81 5.46 -5.83
C VAL A 122 13.92 5.37 -4.59
N ILE A 123 13.26 6.48 -4.27
CA ILE A 123 12.27 6.58 -3.20
C ILE A 123 10.90 6.74 -3.86
N ALA A 124 10.11 5.68 -3.83
CA ALA A 124 8.75 5.65 -4.39
C ALA A 124 7.72 5.59 -3.26
N LEU A 125 7.06 6.73 -3.03
CA LEU A 125 6.10 6.99 -1.95
C LEU A 125 4.83 7.67 -2.47
N ALA A 126 4.52 7.50 -3.76
CA ALA A 126 3.29 8.01 -4.34
C ALA A 126 2.04 7.39 -3.66
N GLN A 127 0.97 8.18 -3.47
CA GLN A 127 -0.32 7.71 -2.93
C GLN A 127 -0.22 7.02 -1.55
N ALA A 128 0.72 7.46 -0.72
CA ALA A 128 0.97 6.90 0.61
C ALA A 128 0.25 7.65 1.75
N ASN A 129 -0.67 8.58 1.42
CA ASN A 129 -1.40 9.42 2.37
C ASN A 129 -0.49 10.21 3.33
N LEU A 130 0.71 10.56 2.86
CA LEU A 130 1.69 11.28 3.67
C LEU A 130 1.28 12.74 3.87
N LYS A 131 1.34 13.22 5.12
CA LYS A 131 1.11 14.64 5.45
C LYS A 131 2.40 15.47 5.48
N GLU A 132 3.53 14.77 5.63
CA GLU A 132 4.88 15.30 5.70
C GLU A 132 5.85 14.28 5.12
N ILE A 133 7.07 14.72 4.78
CA ILE A 133 8.12 13.85 4.27
C ILE A 133 8.73 13.09 5.46
N PRO A 134 8.65 11.74 5.50
CA PRO A 134 9.13 10.95 6.64
C PRO A 134 10.64 11.11 6.90
N GLU A 135 11.07 10.98 8.16
CA GLU A 135 12.47 11.19 8.56
C GLU A 135 13.48 10.31 7.79
N GLU A 136 13.12 9.06 7.55
CA GLU A 136 13.89 8.07 6.79
C GLU A 136 14.20 8.50 5.34
N VAL A 137 13.38 9.37 4.74
CA VAL A 137 13.64 9.90 3.39
C VAL A 137 14.86 10.83 3.44
N TRP A 138 14.97 11.65 4.49
CA TRP A 138 16.10 12.57 4.66
C TRP A 138 17.41 11.85 4.92
N GLU A 139 17.38 10.69 5.57
CA GLU A 139 18.57 9.84 5.75
C GLU A 139 19.16 9.34 4.43
N CYS A 140 18.35 9.33 3.36
CA CYS A 140 18.76 8.92 2.03
C CYS A 140 19.31 10.08 1.19
N GLY A 141 19.49 11.28 1.76
CA GLY A 141 19.87 12.51 1.07
C GLY A 141 21.00 12.38 0.04
N SER A 142 22.13 11.80 0.44
CA SER A 142 23.31 11.65 -0.42
C SER A 142 23.16 10.60 -1.52
N ALA A 143 22.25 9.63 -1.35
CA ALA A 143 22.09 8.48 -2.25
C ALA A 143 20.87 8.61 -3.18
N ALA A 144 19.84 9.35 -2.77
CA ALA A 144 18.59 9.47 -3.51
C ALA A 144 18.80 10.23 -4.83
N ARG A 145 18.35 9.61 -5.92
CA ARG A 145 18.38 10.12 -7.30
C ARG A 145 16.98 10.46 -7.80
N VAL A 146 15.98 9.73 -7.33
CA VAL A 146 14.57 9.94 -7.66
C VAL A 146 13.77 9.94 -6.37
N LEU A 147 13.03 11.02 -6.16
CA LEU A 147 12.03 11.13 -5.10
C LEU A 147 10.65 11.29 -5.72
N ASP A 148 9.82 10.26 -5.59
CA ASP A 148 8.42 10.26 -6.00
C ASP A 148 7.49 10.28 -4.79
N ILE A 149 6.92 11.45 -4.49
CA ILE A 149 5.96 11.68 -3.40
C ILE A 149 4.67 12.30 -3.94
N ARG A 150 4.31 12.03 -5.19
CA ARG A 150 3.08 12.53 -5.81
C ARG A 150 1.81 11.95 -5.17
N GLU A 151 0.69 12.65 -5.33
CA GLU A 151 -0.64 12.23 -4.85
C GLU A 151 -0.63 11.93 -3.34
N ASN A 152 0.01 12.79 -2.56
CA ASN A 152 -0.02 12.75 -1.09
C ASN A 152 -0.70 14.04 -0.56
N PHE A 153 -0.56 14.30 0.73
CA PHE A 153 -1.07 15.51 1.40
C PHE A 153 0.07 16.31 2.04
N ILE A 154 1.24 16.34 1.38
CA ILE A 154 2.43 17.02 1.90
C ILE A 154 2.13 18.51 2.05
N ARG A 155 2.26 19.02 3.28
CA ARG A 155 1.91 20.40 3.62
C ARG A 155 2.98 21.42 3.25
N GLU A 156 4.23 21.00 3.32
CA GLU A 156 5.38 21.85 3.06
C GLU A 156 6.57 21.05 2.54
N VAL A 157 7.42 21.72 1.77
CA VAL A 157 8.73 21.23 1.34
C VAL A 157 9.79 22.09 2.01
N PRO A 158 10.42 21.63 3.11
CA PRO A 158 11.34 22.44 3.90
C PRO A 158 12.69 22.62 3.21
N ALA A 159 13.50 23.59 3.69
CA ALA A 159 14.84 23.86 3.18
C ALA A 159 15.79 22.64 3.28
N ARG A 160 15.46 21.67 4.16
CA ARG A 160 16.12 20.36 4.25
C ARG A 160 16.12 19.58 2.93
N ILE A 161 15.25 19.92 1.97
CA ILE A 161 15.31 19.39 0.59
C ILE A 161 16.69 19.56 -0.06
N SER A 162 17.46 20.58 0.35
CA SER A 162 18.86 20.77 -0.07
C SER A 162 19.80 19.61 0.30
N SER A 163 19.43 18.76 1.27
CA SER A 163 20.22 17.58 1.65
C SER A 163 20.29 16.50 0.56
N PHE A 164 19.41 16.56 -0.45
CA PHE A 164 19.36 15.62 -1.57
C PHE A 164 20.43 15.88 -2.64
N THR A 165 21.71 15.81 -2.29
CA THR A 165 22.85 16.23 -3.14
C THR A 165 23.00 15.45 -4.46
N SER A 166 22.40 14.26 -4.56
CA SER A 166 22.45 13.39 -5.75
C SER A 166 21.15 13.31 -6.55
N ILE A 167 20.15 14.14 -6.23
CA ILE A 167 18.82 14.03 -6.83
C ILE A 167 18.78 14.55 -8.27
N HIS A 168 18.12 13.79 -9.14
CA HIS A 168 17.92 14.11 -10.55
C HIS A 168 16.45 14.37 -10.88
N LYS A 169 15.52 13.67 -10.21
CA LYS A 169 14.08 13.78 -10.46
C LYS A 169 13.32 13.95 -9.15
N LEU A 170 12.49 14.98 -9.08
CA LEU A 170 11.65 15.30 -7.94
C LEU A 170 10.19 15.44 -8.39
N PHE A 171 9.33 14.54 -7.91
CA PHE A 171 7.91 14.48 -8.25
C PHE A 171 7.06 14.85 -7.02
N LEU A 172 6.45 16.02 -7.09
CA LEU A 172 5.64 16.65 -6.04
C LEU A 172 4.16 16.83 -6.44
N GLN A 173 3.71 16.27 -7.57
CA GLN A 173 2.36 16.54 -8.09
C GLN A 173 1.26 16.13 -7.11
N GLY A 174 0.11 16.79 -7.13
CA GLY A 174 -1.07 16.32 -6.40
C GLY A 174 -0.91 16.32 -4.88
N ASN A 175 -0.09 17.21 -4.32
CA ASN A 175 0.04 17.42 -2.87
C ASN A 175 -0.76 18.62 -2.34
N GLY A 176 -1.31 19.45 -3.23
CA GLY A 176 -2.00 20.68 -2.85
C GLY A 176 -1.07 21.74 -2.25
N LEU A 177 0.22 21.72 -2.61
CA LEU A 177 1.23 22.68 -2.16
C LEU A 177 0.98 24.07 -2.76
N SER A 178 1.02 25.12 -1.94
CA SER A 178 1.13 26.49 -2.45
C SER A 178 2.60 26.88 -2.64
N ASP A 179 2.86 27.98 -3.35
CA ASP A 179 4.23 28.47 -3.57
C ASP A 179 4.92 28.84 -2.25
N GLU A 180 4.18 29.32 -1.26
CA GLU A 180 4.70 29.69 0.08
C GLU A 180 5.07 28.46 0.92
N SER A 181 4.42 27.33 0.68
CA SER A 181 4.72 26.05 1.34
C SER A 181 6.02 25.40 0.84
N ILE A 182 6.64 25.94 -0.20
CA ILE A 182 7.84 25.36 -0.82
C ILE A 182 9.03 26.28 -0.57
N GLN A 183 10.08 25.73 0.07
CA GLN A 183 11.34 26.44 0.26
C GLN A 183 12.20 26.35 -1.01
N TRP A 184 11.99 27.29 -1.93
CA TRP A 184 12.59 27.30 -3.26
C TRP A 184 14.11 27.43 -3.26
N GLU A 185 14.71 28.12 -2.29
CA GLU A 185 16.16 28.23 -2.14
C GLU A 185 16.80 26.84 -1.97
N GLY A 186 16.14 25.96 -1.23
CA GLY A 186 16.57 24.58 -1.04
C GLY A 186 16.54 23.81 -2.36
N ILE A 187 15.47 23.95 -3.15
CA ILE A 187 15.34 23.29 -4.46
C ILE A 187 16.35 23.86 -5.46
N ALA A 188 16.57 25.17 -5.48
CA ALA A 188 17.52 25.85 -6.35
C ALA A 188 18.98 25.43 -6.08
N SER A 189 19.29 25.01 -4.85
CA SER A 189 20.62 24.50 -4.48
C SER A 189 20.95 23.11 -5.08
N LEU A 190 19.95 22.39 -5.61
CA LEU A 190 20.09 21.02 -6.12
C LEU A 190 20.75 20.98 -7.50
N LYS A 191 22.09 21.00 -7.52
CA LYS A 191 22.91 21.09 -8.75
C LYS A 191 22.68 19.99 -9.80
N ARG A 192 22.12 18.85 -9.41
CA ARG A 192 21.91 17.67 -10.28
C ARG A 192 20.46 17.50 -10.72
N LEU A 193 19.55 18.37 -10.27
CA LEU A 193 18.14 18.26 -10.56
C LEU A 193 17.90 18.54 -12.05
N MET A 194 17.38 17.55 -12.77
CA MET A 194 17.05 17.65 -14.20
C MET A 194 15.54 17.74 -14.43
N LEU A 195 14.74 17.23 -13.50
CA LEU A 195 13.30 17.20 -13.62
C LEU A 195 12.65 17.54 -12.29
N LEU A 196 11.87 18.63 -12.29
CA LEU A 196 10.99 19.02 -11.20
C LEU A 196 9.56 19.01 -11.72
N SER A 197 8.67 18.29 -11.04
CA SER A 197 7.25 18.26 -11.40
C SER A 197 6.37 18.57 -10.21
N ILE A 198 5.75 19.74 -10.27
CA ILE A 198 4.89 20.34 -9.22
C ILE A 198 3.45 20.58 -9.71
N SER A 199 3.05 19.93 -10.82
CA SER A 199 1.71 20.13 -11.39
C SER A 199 0.61 19.66 -10.43
N HIS A 200 -0.62 20.15 -10.63
CA HIS A 200 -1.78 19.77 -9.79
C HIS A 200 -1.61 20.06 -8.29
N ASN A 201 -0.80 21.06 -7.93
CA ASN A 201 -0.66 21.53 -6.54
C ASN A 201 -1.55 22.76 -6.21
N LYS A 202 -2.30 23.30 -7.17
CA LYS A 202 -3.07 24.55 -7.01
C LYS A 202 -4.14 24.48 -5.90
N ARG A 203 -3.78 24.91 -4.69
CA ARG A 203 -4.71 25.49 -3.71
C ARG A 203 -4.68 27.01 -3.87
N VAL A 204 -5.60 27.57 -4.63
CA VAL A 204 -5.89 29.01 -4.58
C VAL A 204 -6.92 29.22 -3.47
N PHE A 205 -6.47 29.66 -2.29
CA PHE A 205 -7.38 30.21 -1.29
C PHE A 205 -7.76 31.63 -1.73
N TYR A 206 -8.94 31.80 -2.30
CA TYR A 206 -9.60 33.10 -2.25
C TYR A 206 -10.05 33.31 -0.80
N ALA A 207 -9.19 33.86 0.04
CA ALA A 207 -9.63 34.45 1.29
C ALA A 207 -10.48 35.68 0.92
N LEU A 208 -11.80 35.49 0.85
CA LEU A 208 -12.74 36.60 0.91
C LEU A 208 -12.52 37.25 2.29
N ASN A 209 -11.71 38.31 2.31
CA ASN A 209 -11.68 39.24 3.43
C ASN A 209 -13.05 39.92 3.50
N ALA A 210 -14.00 39.29 4.18
CA ALA A 210 -15.18 39.96 4.68
C ALA A 210 -14.73 40.84 5.86
N ARG A 211 -14.49 42.11 5.57
CA ARG A 211 -14.58 43.18 6.56
C ARG A 211 -15.95 43.84 6.43
#